data_AF-A0A7J2IW41-F1
#
_entry.id   AF-A0A7J2IW41-F1
#
_cell.length_a   1.000
_cell.length_b   1.000
_cell.length_c   1.000
_cell.angle_alpha   90.00
_cell.angle_beta   90.00
_cell.angle_gamma   90.00
#
_symmetry.space_group_name_H-M   'P 1'
#
loop_
_entity.id
_entity.type
_entity.pdbx_description
1 polymer ?
#
loop_
_entity_poly.entity_id
_entity_poly.type
_entity_poly.pdbx_seq_one_letter_code
_entity_poly.pdbx_strand_id
1 'polypeptide(L)'
;MRRATLALIFVACILASSLLTYMVVSGYWYRLRYRVPDKPSLAITDVLFPLNDTHYFNLTVMNPSFSLSPVNLTSIMVITPDLEVKEVEFTTPSLPVRLEEGETKTLKCYWRWENYTGETLTVVAFIDYGSSAAFRATVPFVKLEMNALFNASSPFWFMLNITNVAESVANVSVTRVDVVLANGTRVRDLPTEPDVSREEPYELKPNSTLTLNCTWDWLEYRNKTLTIVAISKEGYTGFLNYTTPPDVVLRITEVTFFTKGDREFFNITVLNEPISPAPAKLNNVTILVDGELF
;
A
#
# COMPACT_ATOMS: atom_id res chain seq x y z
N MET A 1 -66.04 28.93 36.97
CA MET A 1 -64.63 29.38 36.86
C MET A 1 -64.42 30.01 35.50
N ARG A 2 -63.81 31.20 35.41
CA ARG A 2 -63.57 31.90 34.13
C ARG A 2 -62.58 31.10 33.30
N ARG A 3 -62.80 30.96 31.99
CA ARG A 3 -61.90 30.22 31.06
C ARG A 3 -60.41 30.61 31.22
N ALA A 4 -60.16 31.87 31.60
CA ALA A 4 -58.83 32.39 31.93
C ALA A 4 -58.16 31.71 33.14
N THR A 5 -58.90 31.41 34.23
CA THR A 5 -58.29 30.73 35.40
C THR A 5 -57.96 29.28 35.10
N LEU A 6 -58.75 28.60 34.27
CA LEU A 6 -58.47 27.22 33.87
C LEU A 6 -57.22 27.13 32.97
N ALA A 7 -57.07 28.09 32.05
CA ALA A 7 -55.87 28.20 31.20
C ALA A 7 -54.61 28.48 32.02
N LEU A 8 -54.71 29.36 33.03
CA LEU A 8 -53.57 29.72 33.89
C LEU A 8 -53.11 28.53 34.76
N ILE A 9 -54.05 27.72 35.26
CA ILE A 9 -53.74 26.46 35.96
C ILE A 9 -53.04 25.48 35.01
N PHE A 10 -53.50 25.36 33.78
CA PHE A 10 -52.90 24.45 32.80
C PHE A 10 -51.45 24.85 32.46
N VAL A 11 -51.20 26.14 32.26
CA VAL A 11 -49.84 26.68 32.05
C VAL A 11 -48.96 26.44 33.28
N ALA A 12 -49.48 26.67 34.49
CA ALA A 12 -48.74 26.41 35.72
C ALA A 12 -48.36 24.93 35.88
N CYS A 13 -49.28 24.01 35.57
CA CYS A 13 -49.00 22.57 35.57
C CYS A 13 -47.94 22.17 34.54
N ILE A 14 -47.96 22.77 33.34
CA ILE A 14 -46.93 22.51 32.31
C ILE A 14 -45.56 23.00 32.78
N LEU A 15 -45.48 24.21 33.35
CA LEU A 15 -44.23 24.75 33.89
C LEU A 15 -43.71 23.92 35.06
N ALA A 16 -44.60 23.50 35.97
CA ALA A 16 -44.25 22.66 37.11
C ALA A 16 -43.75 21.28 36.65
N SER A 17 -44.44 20.62 35.71
CA SER A 17 -43.99 19.35 35.14
C SER A 17 -42.64 19.49 34.43
N SER A 18 -42.44 20.54 33.64
CA SER A 18 -41.15 20.82 32.98
C SER A 18 -40.02 20.97 34.00
N LEU A 19 -40.24 21.76 35.06
CA LEU A 19 -39.28 21.97 36.14
C LEU A 19 -38.96 20.66 36.88
N LEU A 20 -39.98 19.86 37.20
CA LEU A 20 -39.81 18.56 37.86
C LEU A 20 -39.00 17.61 36.98
N THR A 21 -39.28 17.59 35.68
CA THR A 21 -38.54 16.76 34.71
C THR A 21 -37.08 17.20 34.65
N TYR A 22 -36.81 18.50 34.60
CA TYR A 22 -35.45 19.04 34.66
C TYR A 22 -34.73 18.66 35.95
N MET A 23 -35.38 18.80 37.11
CA MET A 23 -34.81 18.44 38.42
C MET A 23 -34.48 16.94 38.52
N VAL A 24 -35.35 16.07 38.01
CA VAL A 24 -35.10 14.62 37.98
C VAL A 24 -33.91 14.29 37.08
N VAL A 25 -33.85 14.86 35.87
CA VAL A 25 -32.75 14.62 34.91
C VAL A 25 -31.42 15.14 35.47
N SER A 26 -31.38 16.39 35.94
CA SER A 26 -30.18 16.99 36.55
C SER A 26 -29.72 16.24 37.81
N GLY A 27 -30.65 15.84 38.68
CA GLY A 27 -30.37 15.03 39.85
C GLY A 27 -29.80 13.64 39.52
N TYR A 28 -30.30 13.01 38.45
CA TYR A 28 -29.76 11.74 37.94
C TYR A 28 -28.28 11.88 37.52
N TRP A 29 -27.97 12.90 36.71
CA TRP A 29 -26.59 13.17 36.27
C TRP A 29 -25.66 13.54 37.43
N TYR A 30 -26.15 14.36 38.38
CA TYR A 30 -25.41 14.71 39.59
C TYR A 30 -25.08 13.49 40.45
N ARG A 31 -26.06 12.58 40.65
CA ARG A 31 -25.87 11.33 41.40
C ARG A 31 -24.83 10.42 40.75
N LEU A 32 -24.78 10.38 39.42
CA LEU A 32 -23.77 9.62 38.69
C LEU A 32 -22.36 10.23 38.77
N ARG A 33 -22.20 11.42 39.37
CA ARG A 33 -20.95 12.18 39.44
C ARG A 33 -20.31 12.46 38.07
N TYR A 34 -21.09 12.42 36.99
CA TYR A 34 -20.62 12.90 35.69
C TYR A 34 -20.48 14.41 35.74
N ARG A 35 -19.23 14.88 35.82
CA ARG A 35 -18.90 16.28 35.58
C ARG A 35 -18.63 16.48 34.10
N VAL A 36 -19.22 17.53 33.53
CA VAL A 36 -18.76 18.04 32.24
C VAL A 36 -17.27 18.39 32.42
N PRO A 37 -16.39 17.96 31.51
CA PRO A 37 -14.97 18.25 31.64
C PRO A 37 -14.73 19.76 31.78
N ASP A 38 -13.94 20.16 32.79
CA ASP A 38 -13.58 21.57 33.00
C ASP A 38 -12.63 22.09 31.90
N LYS A 39 -12.09 21.19 31.08
CA LYS A 39 -11.20 21.48 29.96
C LYS A 39 -11.87 21.09 28.65
N PRO A 40 -11.63 21.81 27.55
CA PRO A 40 -12.15 21.43 26.26
C PRO A 40 -11.64 20.05 25.84
N SER A 41 -12.45 19.35 25.05
CA SER A 41 -12.15 17.99 24.58
C SER A 41 -12.37 17.90 23.09
N LEU A 42 -11.50 17.21 22.38
CA LEU A 42 -11.71 16.85 20.97
C LEU A 42 -12.30 15.43 20.88
N ALA A 43 -13.09 15.17 19.84
CA ALA A 43 -13.48 13.82 19.45
C ALA A 43 -13.10 13.57 17.99
N ILE A 44 -12.59 12.37 17.69
CA ILE A 44 -12.48 11.88 16.31
C ILE A 44 -13.75 11.09 16.04
N THR A 45 -14.50 11.47 15.03
CA THR A 45 -15.76 10.82 14.67
C THR A 45 -15.56 9.74 13.61
N ASP A 46 -14.62 9.95 12.69
CA ASP A 46 -14.37 9.02 11.60
C ASP A 46 -12.95 9.14 11.03
N VAL A 47 -12.44 8.03 10.51
CA VAL A 47 -11.16 7.92 9.80
C VAL A 47 -11.37 7.03 8.57
N LEU A 48 -11.25 7.62 7.38
CA LEU A 48 -11.54 6.95 6.12
C LEU A 48 -10.31 6.88 5.22
N PHE A 49 -9.97 5.67 4.79
CA PHE A 49 -8.89 5.40 3.84
C PHE A 49 -9.48 5.23 2.43
N PRO A 50 -9.20 6.13 1.49
CA PRO A 50 -9.79 6.10 0.16
C PRO A 50 -9.12 5.05 -0.73
N LEU A 51 -9.90 4.15 -1.31
CA LEU A 51 -9.37 3.01 -2.07
C LEU A 51 -8.64 3.40 -3.37
N ASN A 52 -8.85 4.61 -3.87
CA ASN A 52 -8.30 5.11 -5.13
C ASN A 52 -6.96 5.84 -4.98
N ASP A 53 -6.53 6.17 -3.76
CA ASP A 53 -5.28 6.89 -3.52
C ASP A 53 -4.74 6.59 -2.11
N THR A 54 -3.63 5.85 -2.03
CA THR A 54 -3.01 5.47 -0.75
C THR A 54 -2.18 6.58 -0.11
N HIS A 55 -2.02 7.74 -0.76
CA HIS A 55 -1.15 8.81 -0.28
C HIS A 55 -1.79 9.69 0.81
N TYR A 56 -3.08 9.52 1.09
CA TYR A 56 -3.76 10.28 2.13
C TYR A 56 -4.92 9.49 2.76
N PHE A 57 -5.35 9.92 3.94
CA PHE A 57 -6.60 9.49 4.57
C PHE A 57 -7.42 10.70 5.01
N ASN A 58 -8.73 10.54 5.14
CA ASN A 58 -9.61 11.58 5.63
C ASN A 58 -9.85 11.39 7.13
N LEU A 59 -9.60 12.43 7.92
CA LEU A 59 -9.86 12.46 9.36
C LEU A 59 -11.02 13.42 9.62
N THR A 60 -12.06 12.96 10.28
CA THR A 60 -13.14 13.83 10.76
C THR A 60 -13.04 14.02 12.26
N VAL A 61 -12.89 15.27 12.68
CA VAL A 61 -12.83 15.68 14.08
C VAL A 61 -13.99 16.60 14.42
N MET A 62 -14.43 16.54 15.67
CA MET A 62 -15.52 17.35 16.20
C MET A 62 -15.13 17.95 17.54
N ASN A 63 -15.42 19.23 17.71
CA ASN A 63 -15.43 19.88 19.02
C ASN A 63 -16.85 19.70 19.62
N PRO A 64 -17.06 18.88 20.65
CA PRO A 64 -18.40 18.66 21.19
C PRO A 64 -19.03 19.96 21.70
N SER A 65 -20.35 20.11 21.60
CA SER A 65 -21.04 21.34 22.03
C SER A 65 -20.97 21.63 23.54
N PHE A 66 -20.63 20.62 24.35
CA PHE A 66 -20.36 20.78 25.78
C PHE A 66 -18.94 21.27 26.08
N SER A 67 -18.06 21.28 25.08
CA SER A 67 -16.72 21.86 25.18
C SER A 67 -16.90 23.36 25.32
N LEU A 68 -16.67 23.90 26.51
CA LEU A 68 -17.02 25.27 26.90
C LEU A 68 -16.21 26.37 26.18
N SER A 69 -15.35 25.99 25.23
CA SER A 69 -14.53 26.89 24.44
C SER A 69 -14.13 26.28 23.09
N PRO A 70 -13.75 27.11 22.11
CA PRO A 70 -13.18 26.63 20.85
C PRO A 70 -11.84 25.93 21.07
N VAL A 71 -11.50 24.97 20.20
CA VAL A 71 -10.26 24.18 20.26
C VAL A 71 -9.39 24.45 19.03
N ASN A 72 -8.07 24.47 19.22
CA ASN A 72 -7.12 24.50 18.12
C ASN A 72 -6.48 23.12 17.98
N LEU A 73 -6.79 22.43 16.88
CA LEU A 73 -6.10 21.21 16.47
C LEU A 73 -4.69 21.58 16.01
N THR A 74 -3.65 21.04 16.65
CA THR A 74 -2.25 21.44 16.44
C THR A 74 -1.44 20.40 15.67
N SER A 75 -1.61 19.11 15.98
CA SER A 75 -0.88 18.03 15.32
C SER A 75 -1.72 16.76 15.23
N ILE A 76 -1.39 15.92 14.26
CA ILE A 76 -2.00 14.60 14.06
C ILE A 76 -0.87 13.58 14.00
N MET A 77 -1.01 12.49 14.76
CA MET A 77 -0.07 11.38 14.76
C MET A 77 -0.78 10.07 14.39
N VAL A 78 -0.06 9.19 13.74
CA VAL A 78 -0.48 7.83 13.43
C VAL A 78 0.43 6.87 14.19
N ILE A 79 -0.15 6.04 15.03
CA ILE A 79 0.52 4.95 15.71
C ILE A 79 0.25 3.68 14.92
N THR A 80 1.33 3.07 14.46
CA THR A 80 1.36 1.87 13.64
C THR A 80 1.29 0.60 14.52
N PRO A 81 1.03 -0.59 13.95
CA PRO A 81 0.92 -1.83 14.73
C PRO A 81 2.22 -2.20 15.46
N ASP A 82 3.36 -1.81 14.91
CA ASP A 82 4.71 -1.91 15.46
C ASP A 82 5.01 -0.87 16.55
N LEU A 83 4.01 -0.08 16.96
CA LEU A 83 4.10 0.97 17.97
C LEU A 83 5.01 2.15 17.57
N GLU A 84 5.37 2.27 16.30
CA GLU A 84 6.02 3.46 15.78
C GLU A 84 5.01 4.60 15.66
N VAL A 85 5.40 5.77 16.17
CA VAL A 85 4.61 7.00 16.09
C VAL A 85 5.13 7.81 14.91
N LYS A 86 4.25 8.10 13.95
CA LYS A 86 4.53 8.95 12.79
C LYS A 86 3.67 10.21 12.88
N GLU A 87 4.30 11.37 12.75
CA GLU A 87 3.56 12.64 12.64
C GLU A 87 3.12 12.87 11.19
N VAL A 88 1.90 13.39 11.02
CA VAL A 88 1.38 13.78 9.70
C VAL A 88 1.83 15.22 9.42
N GLU A 89 2.79 15.36 8.50
CA GLU A 89 3.41 16.66 8.19
C GLU A 89 2.47 17.61 7.42
N PHE A 90 1.62 17.06 6.55
CA PHE A 90 0.80 17.86 5.65
C PHE A 90 -0.68 17.49 5.77
N THR A 91 -1.51 18.53 5.92
CA THR A 91 -2.97 18.39 5.96
C THR A 91 -3.64 19.48 5.13
N THR A 92 -4.85 19.18 4.64
CA THR A 92 -5.74 20.17 4.04
C THR A 92 -7.10 20.13 4.76
N PRO A 93 -7.51 21.21 5.45
CA PRO A 93 -6.78 22.47 5.68
C PRO A 93 -5.50 22.26 6.51
N SER A 94 -4.53 23.17 6.36
CA SER A 94 -3.26 23.12 7.08
C SER A 94 -3.44 23.40 8.57
N LEU A 95 -2.74 22.65 9.41
CA LEU A 95 -2.70 22.87 10.86
C LEU A 95 -1.93 24.17 11.21
N PRO A 96 -2.27 24.87 12.32
CA PRO A 96 -3.36 24.54 13.23
C PRO A 96 -4.74 24.92 12.70
N VAL A 97 -5.78 24.15 13.06
CA VAL A 97 -7.17 24.39 12.67
C VAL A 97 -8.03 24.66 13.89
N ARG A 98 -8.71 25.81 13.91
CA ARG A 98 -9.66 26.17 14.95
C ARG A 98 -11.03 25.53 14.70
N LEU A 99 -11.65 24.96 15.73
CA LEU A 99 -13.01 24.45 15.73
C LEU A 99 -13.84 25.13 16.82
N GLU A 100 -14.96 25.74 16.44
CA GLU A 100 -15.94 26.32 17.35
C GLU A 100 -16.78 25.23 18.04
N GLU A 101 -17.59 25.58 19.04
CA GLU A 101 -18.35 24.59 19.82
C GLU A 101 -19.40 23.89 18.95
N GLY A 102 -19.41 22.55 18.99
CA GLY A 102 -20.28 21.72 18.14
C GLY A 102 -19.83 21.63 16.69
N GLU A 103 -18.74 22.29 16.29
CA GLU A 103 -18.25 22.26 14.92
C GLU A 103 -17.58 20.92 14.59
N THR A 104 -17.80 20.44 13.38
CA THR A 104 -17.15 19.25 12.81
C THR A 104 -16.35 19.67 11.58
N LYS A 105 -15.11 19.18 11.46
CA LYS A 105 -14.26 19.40 10.29
C LYS A 105 -13.64 18.10 9.82
N THR A 106 -13.59 17.95 8.49
CA THR A 106 -12.85 16.87 7.83
C THR A 106 -11.55 17.42 7.26
N LEU A 107 -10.44 16.77 7.58
CA LEU A 107 -9.11 17.07 7.09
C LEU A 107 -8.61 15.95 6.19
N LYS A 108 -8.04 16.29 5.04
CA LYS A 108 -7.21 15.37 4.26
C LYS A 108 -5.83 15.33 4.89
N CYS A 109 -5.40 14.17 5.35
CA CYS A 109 -4.12 13.94 5.99
C CYS A 109 -3.20 13.22 5.01
N TYR A 110 -2.17 13.89 4.49
CA TYR A 110 -1.25 13.32 3.50
C TYR A 110 -0.23 12.44 4.19
N TRP A 111 -0.57 11.17 4.32
CA TRP A 111 0.29 10.14 4.87
C TRP A 111 0.05 8.83 4.11
N ARG A 112 1.15 8.23 3.65
CA ARG A 112 1.17 7.05 2.79
C ARG A 112 0.90 5.80 3.62
N TRP A 113 -0.28 5.20 3.44
CA TRP A 113 -0.72 4.06 4.25
C TRP A 113 -0.63 2.72 3.52
N GLU A 114 -0.14 2.67 2.28
CA GLU A 114 -0.11 1.46 1.43
C GLU A 114 0.59 0.25 2.05
N ASN A 115 1.54 0.45 2.97
CA ASN A 115 2.28 -0.64 3.62
C ASN A 115 1.54 -1.27 4.80
N TYR A 116 0.38 -0.72 5.17
CA TYR A 116 -0.41 -1.13 6.34
C TYR A 116 -1.78 -1.66 5.93
N THR A 117 -1.95 -2.17 4.71
CA THR A 117 -3.25 -2.70 4.25
C THR A 117 -3.71 -3.86 5.14
N GLY A 118 -4.98 -3.84 5.56
CA GLY A 118 -5.56 -4.80 6.49
C GLY A 118 -5.17 -4.62 7.96
N GLU A 119 -4.22 -3.74 8.27
CA GLU A 119 -3.79 -3.50 9.64
C GLU A 119 -4.70 -2.50 10.37
N THR A 120 -4.61 -2.48 11.69
CA THR A 120 -5.31 -1.49 12.53
C THR A 120 -4.35 -0.40 13.00
N LEU A 121 -4.59 0.83 12.54
CA LEU A 121 -3.83 2.01 12.93
C LEU A 121 -4.56 2.76 14.06
N THR A 122 -3.81 3.45 14.91
CA THR A 122 -4.39 4.39 15.89
C THR A 122 -4.04 5.81 15.50
N VAL A 123 -5.05 6.60 15.12
CA VAL A 123 -4.89 8.01 14.79
C VAL A 123 -5.14 8.83 16.05
N VAL A 124 -4.22 9.73 16.37
CA VAL A 124 -4.28 10.61 17.55
C VAL A 124 -4.26 12.06 17.07
N ALA A 125 -5.24 12.84 17.52
CA ALA A 125 -5.39 14.26 17.19
C ALA A 125 -5.15 15.09 18.44
N PHE A 126 -4.17 15.99 18.38
CA PHE A 126 -3.73 16.81 19.50
C PHE A 126 -4.28 18.22 19.43
N ILE A 127 -4.63 18.76 20.60
CA ILE A 127 -5.04 20.15 20.77
C ILE A 127 -4.05 20.88 21.68
N ASP A 128 -3.96 22.19 21.53
CA ASP A 128 -3.08 23.07 22.31
C ASP A 128 -3.37 23.04 23.82
N TYR A 129 -4.65 22.92 24.20
CA TYR A 129 -5.08 22.84 25.58
C TYR A 129 -6.30 21.94 25.73
N GLY A 130 -6.24 20.98 26.66
CA GLY A 130 -7.38 20.13 27.01
C GLY A 130 -7.14 18.65 26.76
N SER A 131 -8.20 17.91 26.42
CA SER A 131 -8.16 16.47 26.14
C SER A 131 -8.09 16.19 24.65
N SER A 132 -7.00 15.54 24.22
CA SER A 132 -6.81 15.05 22.86
C SER A 132 -7.68 13.82 22.57
N ALA A 133 -7.81 13.46 21.31
CA ALA A 133 -8.62 12.34 20.85
C ALA A 133 -7.78 11.25 20.21
N ALA A 134 -8.16 9.99 20.39
CA ALA A 134 -7.57 8.84 19.72
C ALA A 134 -8.65 7.95 19.12
N PHE A 135 -8.40 7.41 17.93
CA PHE A 135 -9.34 6.56 17.20
C PHE A 135 -8.60 5.40 16.54
N ARG A 136 -9.14 4.19 16.65
CA ARG A 136 -8.59 2.99 16.01
C ARG A 136 -9.32 2.77 14.69
N ALA A 137 -8.57 2.78 13.60
CA ALA A 137 -9.10 2.64 12.25
C ALA A 137 -8.44 1.45 11.54
N THR A 138 -9.24 0.60 10.92
CA THR A 138 -8.74 -0.52 10.13
C THR A 138 -8.52 -0.07 8.69
N VAL A 139 -7.32 -0.30 8.18
CA VAL A 139 -6.97 0.02 6.80
C VAL A 139 -7.61 -1.03 5.88
N PRO A 140 -8.19 -0.63 4.74
CA PRO A 140 -8.70 -1.56 3.74
C PRO A 140 -7.66 -2.59 3.32
N PHE A 141 -8.06 -3.87 3.27
CA PHE A 141 -7.18 -4.94 2.84
C PHE A 141 -7.11 -5.00 1.32
N VAL A 142 -5.90 -4.83 0.78
CA VAL A 142 -5.57 -4.99 -0.63
C VAL A 142 -4.18 -5.62 -0.70
N LYS A 143 -4.06 -6.73 -1.42
CA LYS A 143 -2.81 -7.46 -1.57
C LYS A 143 -2.64 -7.96 -3.01
N LEU A 144 -1.44 -7.75 -3.54
CA LEU A 144 -1.00 -8.32 -4.82
C LEU A 144 -0.07 -9.50 -4.53
N GLU A 145 -0.44 -10.68 -5.00
CA GLU A 145 0.42 -11.86 -5.00
C GLU A 145 1.10 -11.98 -6.36
N MET A 146 2.39 -12.33 -6.34
CA MET A 146 3.18 -12.35 -7.56
C MET A 146 3.96 -13.65 -7.65
N ASN A 147 4.09 -14.16 -8.88
CA ASN A 147 4.94 -15.29 -9.20
C ASN A 147 5.68 -15.04 -10.51
N ALA A 148 6.99 -15.34 -10.53
CA ALA A 148 7.83 -15.08 -11.70
C ALA A 148 8.45 -16.37 -12.23
N LEU A 149 8.58 -16.45 -13.56
CA LEU A 149 9.19 -17.58 -14.26
C LEU A 149 10.30 -17.08 -15.19
N PHE A 150 11.53 -17.36 -14.78
CA PHE A 150 12.74 -17.05 -15.53
C PHE A 150 13.20 -18.28 -16.31
N ASN A 151 13.33 -18.16 -17.62
CA ASN A 151 13.84 -19.24 -18.45
C ASN A 151 15.36 -19.14 -18.60
N ALA A 152 16.10 -20.09 -18.02
CA ALA A 152 17.56 -20.09 -18.10
C ALA A 152 18.13 -20.22 -19.51
N SER A 153 17.37 -20.74 -20.49
CA SER A 153 17.80 -20.76 -21.89
C SER A 153 17.59 -19.42 -22.61
N SER A 154 16.82 -18.49 -22.05
CA SER A 154 16.48 -17.19 -22.67
C SER A 154 16.52 -16.04 -21.65
N PRO A 155 17.71 -15.52 -21.33
CA PRO A 155 17.91 -14.53 -20.27
C PRO A 155 17.54 -13.08 -20.63
N PHE A 156 16.64 -12.89 -21.58
CA PHE A 156 16.28 -11.57 -22.10
C PHE A 156 14.87 -11.12 -21.69
N TRP A 157 14.13 -12.00 -21.00
CA TRP A 157 12.80 -11.75 -20.52
C TRP A 157 12.44 -12.73 -19.40
N PHE A 158 11.32 -12.47 -18.72
CA PHE A 158 10.70 -13.40 -17.79
C PHE A 158 9.18 -13.21 -17.78
N MET A 159 8.43 -14.25 -17.41
CA MET A 159 6.98 -14.11 -17.16
C MET A 159 6.74 -13.67 -15.73
N LEU A 160 5.82 -12.74 -15.54
CA LEU A 160 5.33 -12.29 -14.23
C LEU A 160 3.82 -12.45 -14.17
N ASN A 161 3.35 -13.25 -13.23
CA ASN A 161 1.94 -13.33 -12.89
C ASN A 161 1.69 -12.41 -11.69
N ILE A 162 0.74 -11.50 -11.81
CA ILE A 162 0.29 -10.59 -10.76
C ILE A 162 -1.18 -10.90 -10.50
N THR A 163 -1.48 -11.39 -9.30
CA THR A 163 -2.82 -11.76 -8.86
C THR A 163 -3.29 -10.79 -7.79
N ASN A 164 -4.44 -10.16 -8.02
CA ASN A 164 -5.15 -9.45 -6.95
C ASN A 164 -5.94 -10.49 -6.14
N VAL A 165 -5.62 -10.67 -4.86
CA VAL A 165 -6.21 -11.74 -4.04
C VAL A 165 -7.73 -11.56 -3.88
N ALA A 166 -8.43 -12.66 -3.61
CA ALA A 166 -9.90 -12.66 -3.57
C ALA A 166 -10.45 -11.81 -2.41
N GLU A 167 -9.71 -11.70 -1.32
CA GLU A 167 -10.08 -10.95 -0.12
C GLU A 167 -9.87 -9.43 -0.27
N SER A 168 -9.20 -8.98 -1.34
CA SER A 168 -9.00 -7.56 -1.61
C SER A 168 -10.34 -6.85 -1.81
N VAL A 169 -10.51 -5.70 -1.15
CA VAL A 169 -11.76 -4.93 -1.22
C VAL A 169 -11.84 -3.96 -2.41
N ALA A 170 -10.76 -3.83 -3.18
CA ALA A 170 -10.63 -2.87 -4.27
C ALA A 170 -10.01 -3.49 -5.53
N ASN A 171 -10.34 -2.88 -6.67
CA ASN A 171 -9.63 -3.12 -7.92
C ASN A 171 -8.29 -2.38 -7.87
N VAL A 172 -7.29 -2.93 -8.56
CA VAL A 172 -5.92 -2.37 -8.57
C VAL A 172 -5.48 -2.16 -10.00
N SER A 173 -5.08 -0.95 -10.36
CA SER A 173 -4.67 -0.62 -11.72
C SER A 173 -3.16 -0.65 -11.85
N VAL A 174 -2.58 -1.73 -12.38
CA VAL A 174 -1.12 -1.89 -12.53
C VAL A 174 -0.60 -0.93 -13.59
N THR A 175 0.45 -0.18 -13.25
CA THR A 175 1.02 0.88 -14.11
C THR A 175 2.45 0.63 -14.54
N ARG A 176 3.24 -0.10 -13.75
CA ARG A 176 4.62 -0.43 -14.09
C ARG A 176 5.15 -1.58 -13.24
N VAL A 177 6.21 -2.20 -13.74
CA VAL A 177 7.02 -3.20 -13.04
C VAL A 177 8.44 -2.68 -12.94
N ASP A 178 9.01 -2.76 -11.74
CA ASP A 178 10.41 -2.43 -11.45
C ASP A 178 11.13 -3.68 -10.94
N VAL A 179 12.46 -3.73 -11.11
CA VAL A 179 13.34 -4.73 -10.52
C VAL A 179 14.36 -4.03 -9.64
N VAL A 180 14.46 -4.45 -8.38
CA VAL A 180 15.47 -3.99 -7.43
C VAL A 180 16.51 -5.09 -7.27
N LEU A 181 17.74 -4.77 -7.63
CA LEU A 181 18.90 -5.67 -7.51
C LEU A 181 19.40 -5.71 -6.06
N ALA A 182 20.15 -6.76 -5.70
CA ALA A 182 20.72 -6.92 -4.36
C ALA A 182 21.64 -5.76 -3.92
N ASN A 183 22.25 -5.03 -4.86
CA ASN A 183 23.06 -3.84 -4.59
C ASN A 183 22.22 -2.57 -4.37
N GLY A 184 20.89 -2.66 -4.40
CA GLY A 184 19.96 -1.54 -4.25
C GLY A 184 19.66 -0.80 -5.56
N THR A 185 20.32 -1.13 -6.67
CA THR A 185 20.04 -0.53 -7.98
C THR A 185 18.64 -0.93 -8.43
N ARG A 186 17.83 0.07 -8.79
CA ARG A 186 16.44 -0.12 -9.25
C ARG A 186 16.33 0.15 -10.74
N VAL A 187 16.06 -0.92 -11.50
CA VAL A 187 15.65 -0.85 -12.90
C VAL A 187 14.15 -0.53 -12.90
N ARG A 188 13.78 0.62 -13.44
CA ARG A 188 12.39 1.11 -13.42
C ARG A 188 11.74 0.93 -14.78
N ASP A 189 10.42 0.85 -14.78
CA ASP A 189 9.59 0.91 -15.98
C ASP A 189 10.04 -0.13 -17.02
N LEU A 190 10.12 -1.40 -16.59
CA LEU A 190 10.46 -2.49 -17.49
C LEU A 190 9.43 -2.60 -18.62
N PRO A 191 9.86 -2.74 -19.89
CA PRO A 191 8.93 -2.98 -20.99
C PRO A 191 8.18 -4.30 -20.78
N THR A 192 6.84 -4.26 -20.90
CA THR A 192 5.99 -5.44 -20.72
C THR A 192 5.09 -5.70 -21.92
N GLU A 193 4.69 -6.96 -22.11
CA GLU A 193 3.62 -7.36 -23.02
C GLU A 193 2.55 -8.14 -22.23
N PRO A 194 1.28 -7.71 -22.19
CA PRO A 194 0.78 -6.43 -22.70
C PRO A 194 1.47 -5.22 -22.05
N ASP A 195 1.48 -4.10 -22.78
CA ASP A 195 2.03 -2.85 -22.25
C ASP A 195 1.18 -2.34 -21.08
N VAL A 196 1.86 -1.89 -20.01
CA VAL A 196 1.21 -1.26 -18.87
C VAL A 196 1.93 0.05 -18.58
N SER A 197 1.17 1.12 -18.48
CA SER A 197 1.69 2.45 -18.24
C SER A 197 0.79 3.25 -17.31
N ARG A 198 1.17 4.49 -17.00
CA ARG A 198 0.29 5.38 -16.21
C ARG A 198 -0.91 5.86 -17.02
N GLU A 199 -0.71 6.02 -18.32
CA GLU A 199 -1.70 6.46 -19.30
C GLU A 199 -2.69 5.34 -19.61
N GLU A 200 -2.19 4.11 -19.73
CA GLU A 200 -2.97 2.90 -20.00
C GLU A 200 -2.66 1.81 -18.96
N PRO A 201 -3.22 1.93 -17.74
CA PRO A 201 -3.02 0.95 -16.69
C PRO A 201 -3.91 -0.28 -16.91
N TYR A 202 -3.44 -1.44 -16.46
CA TYR A 202 -4.24 -2.67 -16.48
C TYR A 202 -5.03 -2.86 -15.18
N GLU A 203 -6.36 -2.87 -15.26
CA GLU A 203 -7.22 -3.03 -14.09
C GLU A 203 -7.37 -4.51 -13.66
N LEU A 204 -6.92 -4.82 -12.45
CA LEU A 204 -7.07 -6.12 -11.78
C LEU A 204 -8.19 -6.09 -10.75
N LYS A 205 -9.27 -6.83 -11.03
CA LYS A 205 -10.34 -7.10 -10.07
C LYS A 205 -9.87 -8.12 -9.01
N PRO A 206 -10.50 -8.17 -7.82
CA PRO A 206 -10.25 -9.25 -6.86
C PRO A 206 -10.41 -10.63 -7.52
N ASN A 207 -9.50 -11.55 -7.17
CA ASN A 207 -9.36 -12.89 -7.75
C ASN A 207 -9.05 -12.95 -9.26
N SER A 208 -8.50 -11.87 -9.84
CA SER A 208 -8.02 -11.87 -11.22
C SER A 208 -6.49 -11.84 -11.29
N THR A 209 -5.96 -12.41 -12.37
CA THR A 209 -4.52 -12.52 -12.61
C THR A 209 -4.17 -11.90 -13.95
N LEU A 210 -3.16 -11.05 -13.95
CA LEU A 210 -2.51 -10.48 -15.12
C LEU A 210 -1.18 -11.20 -15.32
N THR A 211 -0.93 -11.62 -16.55
CA THR A 211 0.31 -12.27 -16.94
C THR A 211 1.06 -11.33 -17.87
N LEU A 212 2.23 -10.87 -17.44
CA LEU A 212 3.10 -9.97 -18.18
C LEU A 212 4.35 -10.72 -18.66
N ASN A 213 4.74 -10.49 -19.90
CA ASN A 213 6.07 -10.82 -20.37
C ASN A 213 6.96 -9.58 -20.20
N CYS A 214 7.87 -9.61 -19.23
CA CYS A 214 8.75 -8.50 -18.90
C CYS A 214 10.08 -8.65 -19.66
N THR A 215 10.41 -7.67 -20.51
CA THR A 215 11.66 -7.66 -21.29
C THR A 215 12.79 -7.10 -20.44
N TRP A 216 13.79 -7.93 -20.14
CA TRP A 216 14.95 -7.55 -19.35
C TRP A 216 16.12 -8.47 -19.61
N ASP A 217 17.28 -7.91 -19.97
CA ASP A 217 18.51 -8.70 -20.03
C ASP A 217 19.06 -8.94 -18.62
N TRP A 218 18.87 -10.17 -18.14
CA TRP A 218 19.33 -10.62 -16.83
C TRP A 218 20.53 -11.57 -16.92
N LEU A 219 21.22 -11.61 -18.07
CA LEU A 219 22.36 -12.51 -18.30
C LEU A 219 23.49 -12.33 -17.27
N GLU A 220 23.81 -11.09 -16.88
CA GLU A 220 24.83 -10.79 -15.88
C GLU A 220 24.36 -10.98 -14.43
N TYR A 221 23.04 -11.21 -14.23
CA TYR A 221 22.41 -11.31 -12.93
C TYR A 221 22.02 -12.74 -12.57
N ARG A 222 22.75 -13.73 -13.08
CA ARG A 222 22.55 -15.17 -12.85
C ARG A 222 22.89 -15.59 -11.42
N ASN A 223 22.07 -16.49 -10.86
CA ASN A 223 22.20 -16.93 -9.47
C ASN A 223 22.26 -15.76 -8.46
N LYS A 224 21.50 -14.69 -8.73
CA LYS A 224 21.41 -13.50 -7.87
C LYS A 224 20.00 -13.33 -7.34
N THR A 225 19.91 -12.86 -6.11
CA THR A 225 18.64 -12.44 -5.50
C THR A 225 18.25 -11.05 -6.00
N LEU A 226 16.99 -10.89 -6.35
CA LEU A 226 16.37 -9.62 -6.74
C LEU A 226 14.96 -9.52 -6.16
N THR A 227 14.43 -8.31 -6.15
CA THR A 227 13.05 -8.04 -5.76
C THR A 227 12.30 -7.44 -6.94
N ILE A 228 11.27 -8.11 -7.42
CA ILE A 228 10.35 -7.60 -8.43
C ILE A 228 9.28 -6.79 -7.71
N VAL A 229 8.96 -5.62 -8.24
CA VAL A 229 8.03 -4.67 -7.63
C VAL A 229 6.97 -4.27 -8.67
N ALA A 230 5.71 -4.64 -8.43
CA ALA A 230 4.58 -4.17 -9.25
C ALA A 230 3.90 -2.98 -8.57
N ILE A 231 3.62 -1.92 -9.35
CA ILE A 231 3.15 -0.64 -8.80
C ILE A 231 1.83 -0.26 -9.47
N SER A 232 0.85 0.09 -8.64
CA SER A 232 -0.47 0.52 -9.11
C SER A 232 -0.60 2.04 -9.19
N LYS A 233 -1.62 2.49 -9.91
CA LYS A 233 -1.99 3.91 -10.02
C LYS A 233 -2.47 4.48 -8.69
N GLU A 234 -3.20 3.68 -7.93
CA GLU A 234 -3.75 4.02 -6.62
C GLU A 234 -2.65 4.11 -5.54
N GLY A 235 -1.49 3.49 -5.77
CA GLY A 235 -0.34 3.50 -4.85
C GLY A 235 -0.07 2.16 -4.16
N TYR A 236 -0.89 1.13 -4.41
CA TYR A 236 -0.62 -0.22 -3.94
C TYR A 236 0.63 -0.79 -4.61
N THR A 237 1.40 -1.55 -3.84
CA THR A 237 2.66 -2.14 -4.31
C THR A 237 2.71 -3.63 -3.97
N GLY A 238 3.05 -4.46 -4.95
CA GLY A 238 3.36 -5.88 -4.77
C GLY A 238 4.87 -6.11 -4.74
N PHE A 239 5.34 -7.04 -3.91
CA PHE A 239 6.76 -7.39 -3.81
C PHE A 239 6.99 -8.90 -3.97
N LEU A 240 7.99 -9.28 -4.75
CA LEU A 240 8.41 -10.68 -4.93
C LEU A 240 9.92 -10.78 -4.88
N ASN A 241 10.43 -11.47 -3.86
CA ASN A 241 11.84 -11.85 -3.79
C ASN A 241 12.06 -13.09 -4.64
N TYR A 242 13.02 -13.04 -5.55
CA TYR A 242 13.32 -14.12 -6.49
C TYR A 242 14.83 -14.31 -6.63
N THR A 243 15.27 -15.55 -6.82
CA THR A 243 16.67 -15.86 -7.17
C THR A 243 16.70 -16.33 -8.61
N THR A 244 17.42 -15.62 -9.47
CA THR A 244 17.53 -15.97 -10.89
C THR A 244 18.17 -17.35 -11.08
N PRO A 245 17.82 -18.07 -12.15
CA PRO A 245 18.45 -19.35 -12.45
C PRO A 245 19.98 -19.24 -12.56
N PRO A 246 20.72 -20.31 -12.21
CA PRO A 246 22.16 -20.35 -12.39
C PRO A 246 22.56 -20.39 -13.86
N ASP A 247 23.88 -20.38 -14.11
CA ASP A 247 24.44 -20.45 -15.45
C ASP A 247 24.20 -21.82 -16.10
N VAL A 248 24.03 -21.79 -17.41
CA VAL A 248 24.05 -23.01 -18.24
C VAL A 248 25.52 -23.31 -18.55
N VAL A 249 26.02 -24.42 -18.03
CA VAL A 249 27.43 -24.80 -18.15
C VAL A 249 27.57 -25.80 -19.29
N LEU A 250 28.36 -25.43 -20.29
CA LEU A 250 28.73 -26.28 -21.41
C LEU A 250 30.19 -26.72 -21.28
N ARG A 251 30.47 -27.99 -21.52
CA ARG A 251 31.83 -28.55 -21.57
C ARG A 251 32.09 -29.16 -22.93
N ILE A 252 33.18 -28.78 -23.57
CA ILE A 252 33.69 -29.51 -24.73
C ILE A 252 34.43 -30.75 -24.21
N THR A 253 33.97 -31.94 -24.58
CA THR A 253 34.56 -33.21 -24.13
C THR A 253 35.57 -33.77 -25.11
N GLU A 254 35.36 -33.52 -26.40
CA GLU A 254 36.20 -34.07 -27.46
C GLU A 254 36.27 -33.12 -28.64
N VAL A 255 37.46 -33.02 -29.24
CA VAL A 255 37.70 -32.35 -30.51
C VAL A 255 38.51 -33.28 -31.38
N THR A 256 37.99 -33.62 -32.57
CA THR A 256 38.68 -34.49 -33.53
C THR A 256 38.81 -33.80 -34.88
N PHE A 257 39.98 -33.93 -35.50
CA PHE A 257 40.26 -33.38 -36.83
C PHE A 257 40.31 -34.51 -37.85
N PHE A 258 39.72 -34.28 -39.02
CA PHE A 258 39.73 -35.27 -40.10
C PHE A 258 39.67 -34.61 -41.48
N THR A 259 40.20 -35.30 -42.47
CA THR A 259 40.22 -34.86 -43.87
C THR A 259 39.22 -35.67 -44.68
N LYS A 260 38.41 -35.00 -45.50
CA LYS A 260 37.52 -35.66 -46.46
C LYS A 260 37.70 -35.05 -47.85
N GLY A 261 38.49 -35.72 -48.69
CA GLY A 261 39.00 -35.14 -49.94
C GLY A 261 40.05 -34.07 -49.63
N ASP A 262 39.98 -32.92 -50.32
CA ASP A 262 40.87 -31.77 -50.12
C ASP A 262 40.36 -30.76 -49.06
N ARG A 263 39.38 -31.15 -48.22
CA ARG A 263 38.84 -30.30 -47.16
C ARG A 263 39.13 -30.88 -45.77
N GLU A 264 39.59 -30.00 -44.90
CA GLU A 264 39.83 -30.27 -43.48
C GLU A 264 38.56 -29.94 -42.70
N PHE A 265 38.17 -30.84 -41.80
CA PHE A 265 37.03 -30.69 -40.91
C PHE A 265 37.47 -30.98 -39.48
N PHE A 266 36.72 -30.44 -38.52
CA PHE A 266 36.81 -30.86 -37.14
C PHE A 266 35.41 -31.13 -36.59
N ASN A 267 35.30 -32.12 -35.71
CA ASN A 267 34.11 -32.37 -34.92
C ASN A 267 34.37 -31.91 -33.49
N ILE A 268 33.34 -31.34 -32.87
CA ILE A 268 33.33 -31.03 -31.45
C ILE A 268 32.19 -31.79 -30.81
N THR A 269 32.47 -32.48 -29.71
CA THR A 269 31.46 -33.01 -28.80
C THR A 269 31.28 -32.05 -27.64
N VAL A 270 30.07 -31.48 -27.52
CA VAL A 270 29.71 -30.55 -26.45
C VAL A 270 28.71 -31.23 -25.52
N LEU A 271 29.04 -31.29 -24.24
CA LEU A 271 28.18 -31.77 -23.17
C LEU A 271 27.53 -30.57 -22.48
N ASN A 272 26.20 -30.58 -22.38
CA ASN A 272 25.50 -29.74 -21.41
C ASN A 272 25.62 -30.41 -20.04
N GLU A 273 26.26 -29.74 -19.09
CA GLU A 273 26.52 -30.33 -17.78
C GLU A 273 25.21 -30.67 -17.06
N PRO A 274 25.13 -31.77 -16.29
CA PRO A 274 23.94 -32.12 -15.52
C PRO A 274 23.54 -31.06 -14.48
N ILE A 275 24.47 -30.19 -14.08
CA ILE A 275 24.20 -29.07 -13.16
C ILE A 275 23.46 -27.91 -13.83
N SER A 276 23.43 -27.87 -15.17
CA SER A 276 22.76 -26.80 -15.92
C SER A 276 21.26 -26.79 -15.66
N PRO A 277 20.65 -25.61 -15.37
CA PRO A 277 19.24 -25.51 -15.04
C PRO A 277 18.30 -25.63 -16.25
N ALA A 278 18.83 -25.59 -17.48
CA ALA A 278 18.04 -25.72 -18.70
C ALA A 278 18.89 -26.22 -19.89
N PRO A 279 18.26 -26.63 -21.00
CA PRO A 279 18.95 -26.96 -22.23
C PRO A 279 19.70 -25.76 -22.82
N ALA A 280 20.91 -25.99 -23.33
CA ALA A 280 21.67 -24.99 -24.06
C ALA A 280 21.33 -25.02 -25.57
N LYS A 281 21.37 -23.85 -26.21
CA LYS A 281 21.33 -23.74 -27.67
C LYS A 281 22.65 -23.16 -28.16
N LEU A 282 23.34 -23.91 -29.02
CA LEU A 282 24.57 -23.45 -29.68
C LEU A 282 24.17 -22.60 -30.89
N ASN A 283 24.58 -21.34 -30.91
CA ASN A 283 24.29 -20.42 -32.02
C ASN A 283 25.50 -20.26 -32.93
N ASN A 284 26.66 -19.93 -32.36
CA ASN A 284 27.92 -19.77 -33.07
C ASN A 284 29.02 -20.60 -32.41
N VAL A 285 29.97 -21.04 -33.22
CA VAL A 285 31.24 -21.63 -32.78
C VAL A 285 32.33 -20.76 -33.37
N THR A 286 33.20 -20.21 -32.52
CA THR A 286 34.39 -19.46 -32.92
C THR A 286 35.63 -20.22 -32.51
N ILE A 287 36.67 -20.15 -33.33
CA ILE A 287 37.92 -20.87 -33.11
C ILE A 287 39.02 -19.83 -32.88
N LEU A 288 39.78 -19.97 -31.79
CA LEU A 288 40.94 -19.13 -31.52
C LEU A 288 42.20 -19.88 -31.97
N VAL A 289 42.91 -19.35 -32.96
CA VAL A 289 44.18 -19.90 -33.47
C VAL A 289 45.25 -18.82 -33.32
N ASP A 290 46.30 -19.09 -32.55
CA ASP A 290 47.43 -18.18 -32.32
C ASP A 290 47.06 -16.73 -31.92
N GLY A 291 45.91 -16.56 -31.25
CA GLY A 291 45.40 -15.26 -30.80
C GLY A 291 44.46 -14.56 -31.79
N GLU A 292 44.21 -15.14 -32.97
CA GLU A 292 43.21 -14.68 -33.93
C GLU A 292 41.91 -15.49 -33.84
N LEU A 293 40.77 -14.81 -33.85
CA LEU A 293 39.42 -15.40 -33.80
C LEU A 293 38.89 -15.63 -35.23
N PHE A 294 38.48 -16.86 -35.52
CA PHE A 294 37.87 -17.31 -36.78
C PHE A 294 36.43 -17.79 -36.56
#